data_AF-A0A3B9EA94-F1
#
_entry.id   AF-A0A3B9EA94-F1
#
_cell.length_a   1.000
_cell.length_b   1.000
_cell.length_c   1.000
_cell.angle_alpha   90.00
_cell.angle_beta   90.00
_cell.angle_gamma   90.00
#
_symmetry.space_group_name_H-M   'P 1'
#
loop_
_entity.id
_entity.type
_entity.pdbx_description
1 polymer ?
#
loop_
_entity_poly.entity_id
_entity_poly.type
_entity_poly.pdbx_seq_one_letter_code
_entity_poly.pdbx_strand_id
1 'polypeptide(L)'
;MNLKKDSHGLWSITDNENDKDNLRFCEYFLKYINLLDIIFASAKDKCEFEFLFSIFNIKGQMDPGWDTMDTIKIIIPEIVDVHNKIENKLIKFHLKLWTYCSILEASSIYEVIGNLICVANGERYSVNIFPNIINKNNNKSRPQTPNEKIIQIKKWASGTKYFDAVKIYKDIWDQDIRNATYHSDYTIHKDEMRLFNSKKNGIYKIFQVEELAMKALAYYESFFSLYEHYLKSYEKPVVLKLHPDCSDWPGEWEVIIHEGNGARGIQNKRAKEDILNHVLVQRVAHITKQQEKYLRDNPYTAIIPEDII
;
A
#
# COMPACT_ATOMS: atom_id res chain seq x y z
N MET A 1 -11.46 -11.14 -11.12
CA MET A 1 -10.14 -11.49 -11.65
C MET A 1 -9.49 -12.54 -10.76
N ASN A 2 -9.45 -13.78 -11.22
CA ASN A 2 -8.78 -14.88 -10.53
C ASN A 2 -7.28 -14.89 -10.85
N LEU A 3 -6.47 -14.63 -9.83
CA LEU A 3 -5.02 -14.58 -9.94
C LEU A 3 -4.40 -15.93 -9.60
N LYS A 4 -3.40 -16.33 -10.39
CA LYS A 4 -2.59 -17.52 -10.13
C LYS A 4 -1.11 -17.19 -10.28
N LYS A 5 -0.32 -17.60 -9.28
CA LYS A 5 1.14 -17.55 -9.31
C LYS A 5 1.68 -18.88 -9.84
N ASP A 6 2.53 -18.85 -10.85
CA ASP A 6 3.13 -20.04 -11.45
C ASP A 6 4.36 -20.53 -10.66
N SER A 7 4.98 -21.62 -11.12
CA SER A 7 6.19 -22.20 -10.50
C SER A 7 7.43 -21.30 -10.58
N HIS A 8 7.42 -20.28 -11.44
CA HIS A 8 8.48 -19.28 -11.55
C HIS A 8 8.21 -18.04 -10.69
N GLY A 9 7.11 -18.03 -9.95
CA GLY A 9 6.70 -16.90 -9.13
C GLY A 9 6.04 -15.77 -9.91
N LEU A 10 5.60 -16.01 -11.14
CA LEU A 10 4.92 -15.01 -11.96
C LEU A 10 3.41 -15.13 -11.83
N TRP A 11 2.76 -13.98 -11.65
CA TRP A 11 1.31 -13.83 -11.61
C TRP A 11 0.71 -13.83 -13.01
N SER A 12 -0.43 -14.50 -13.14
CA SER A 12 -1.27 -14.59 -14.34
C SER A 12 -2.75 -14.45 -13.96
N ILE A 13 -3.57 -14.03 -14.93
CA ILE A 13 -5.04 -13.96 -14.81
C ILE A 13 -5.60 -15.19 -15.53
N THR A 14 -6.56 -15.85 -14.89
CA THR A 14 -7.17 -17.10 -15.42
C THR A 14 -8.57 -16.92 -16.00
N ASP A 15 -9.17 -15.72 -15.88
CA ASP A 15 -10.50 -15.43 -16.43
C ASP A 15 -10.41 -14.91 -17.87
N ASN A 16 -11.34 -15.35 -18.73
CA ASN A 16 -11.49 -14.86 -20.11
C ASN A 16 -12.29 -13.56 -20.12
N GLU A 17 -11.66 -12.42 -20.32
CA GLU A 17 -12.35 -11.14 -20.50
C GLU A 17 -12.27 -10.66 -21.97
N ASN A 18 -13.44 -10.50 -22.60
CA ASN A 18 -13.60 -10.13 -24.01
C ASN A 18 -13.66 -8.60 -24.24
N ASP A 19 -13.31 -7.77 -23.26
CA ASP A 19 -13.32 -6.30 -23.37
C ASP A 19 -11.90 -5.73 -23.54
N LYS A 20 -11.71 -4.88 -24.56
CA LYS A 20 -10.41 -4.26 -24.90
C LYS A 20 -9.88 -3.31 -23.83
N ASP A 21 -10.75 -2.55 -23.18
CA ASP A 21 -10.30 -1.65 -22.10
C ASP A 21 -9.88 -2.48 -20.88
N ASN A 22 -10.58 -3.61 -20.66
CA ASN A 22 -10.24 -4.56 -19.63
C ASN A 22 -8.91 -5.28 -19.94
N LEU A 23 -8.63 -5.60 -21.21
CA LEU A 23 -7.35 -6.14 -21.65
C LEU A 23 -6.16 -5.23 -21.31
N ARG A 24 -6.25 -3.91 -21.62
CA ARG A 24 -5.16 -2.97 -21.29
C ARG A 24 -4.97 -2.80 -19.78
N PHE A 25 -6.06 -2.72 -19.04
CA PHE A 25 -5.99 -2.70 -17.58
C PHE A 25 -5.29 -3.96 -17.05
N CYS A 26 -5.69 -5.14 -17.52
CA CYS A 26 -5.09 -6.43 -17.17
C CYS A 26 -3.58 -6.47 -17.49
N GLU A 27 -3.17 -5.94 -18.65
CA GLU A 27 -1.75 -5.85 -19.02
C GLU A 27 -0.96 -4.99 -18.02
N TYR A 28 -1.47 -3.81 -17.67
CA TYR A 28 -0.82 -2.95 -16.67
C TYR A 28 -0.82 -3.59 -15.28
N PHE A 29 -1.93 -4.19 -14.88
CA PHE A 29 -2.06 -4.90 -13.62
C PHE A 29 -1.03 -6.03 -13.52
N LEU A 30 -0.97 -6.92 -14.52
CA LEU A 30 -0.02 -8.04 -14.55
C LEU A 30 1.43 -7.57 -14.57
N LYS A 31 1.73 -6.50 -15.31
CA LYS A 31 3.06 -5.89 -15.29
C LYS A 31 3.42 -5.42 -13.87
N TYR A 32 2.54 -4.68 -13.22
CA TYR A 32 2.83 -4.05 -11.94
C TYR A 32 2.84 -5.04 -10.78
N ILE A 33 1.91 -6.00 -10.73
CA ILE A 33 1.89 -7.01 -9.68
C ILE A 33 3.16 -7.86 -9.69
N ASN A 34 3.65 -8.28 -10.87
CA ASN A 34 4.88 -9.04 -11.00
C ASN A 34 6.12 -8.24 -10.57
N LEU A 35 6.16 -6.96 -10.92
CA LEU A 35 7.25 -6.07 -10.52
C LEU A 35 7.26 -5.82 -9.01
N LEU A 36 6.10 -5.55 -8.41
CA LEU A 36 5.97 -5.25 -6.98
C LEU A 36 6.20 -6.50 -6.10
N ASP A 37 5.75 -7.67 -6.53
CA ASP A 37 5.85 -8.91 -5.74
C ASP A 37 7.30 -9.28 -5.41
N ILE A 38 8.25 -8.97 -6.29
CA ILE A 38 9.68 -9.18 -6.03
C ILE A 38 10.13 -8.45 -4.76
N ILE A 39 9.59 -7.25 -4.50
CA ILE A 39 9.88 -6.46 -3.29
C ILE A 39 9.24 -7.13 -2.08
N PHE A 40 7.95 -7.50 -2.17
CA PHE A 40 7.23 -8.15 -1.07
C PHE A 40 7.89 -9.47 -0.65
N ALA A 41 8.15 -10.35 -1.62
CA ALA A 41 8.79 -11.64 -1.38
C ALA A 41 10.17 -11.46 -0.75
N SER A 42 10.99 -10.56 -1.30
CA SER A 42 12.35 -10.35 -0.80
C SER A 42 12.37 -9.74 0.61
N ALA A 43 11.43 -8.85 0.94
CA ALA A 43 11.30 -8.31 2.28
C ALA A 43 10.89 -9.39 3.29
N LYS A 44 9.89 -10.22 2.95
CA LYS A 44 9.45 -11.35 3.78
C LYS A 44 10.59 -12.32 4.05
N ASP A 45 11.30 -12.73 2.99
CA ASP A 45 12.43 -13.67 3.09
C ASP A 45 13.58 -13.09 3.93
N LYS A 46 13.79 -11.77 3.86
CA LYS A 46 14.89 -11.10 4.56
C LYS A 46 14.62 -10.94 6.05
N CYS A 47 13.42 -10.47 6.42
CA CYS A 47 12.99 -10.38 7.82
C CYS A 47 11.45 -10.35 7.91
N GLU A 48 10.85 -11.51 8.19
CA GLU A 48 9.38 -11.66 8.22
C GLU A 48 8.72 -10.75 9.28
N PHE A 49 9.38 -10.50 10.41
CA PHE A 49 8.91 -9.56 11.43
C PHE A 49 8.79 -8.13 10.88
N GLU A 50 9.86 -7.60 10.28
CA GLU A 50 9.85 -6.23 9.75
C GLU A 50 9.04 -6.08 8.47
N PHE A 51 8.92 -7.16 7.70
CA PHE A 51 7.97 -7.28 6.62
C PHE A 51 6.53 -7.08 7.10
N LEU A 52 6.13 -7.76 8.19
CA LEU A 52 4.80 -7.59 8.77
C LEU A 52 4.58 -6.17 9.32
N PHE A 53 5.58 -5.55 9.96
CA PHE A 53 5.50 -4.14 10.35
C PHE A 53 5.31 -3.21 9.14
N SER A 54 5.98 -3.52 8.04
CA SER A 54 5.87 -2.77 6.79
C SER A 54 4.46 -2.88 6.23
N ILE A 55 3.91 -4.10 6.13
CA ILE A 55 2.55 -4.32 5.62
C ILE A 55 1.50 -3.71 6.54
N PHE A 56 1.57 -3.94 7.86
CA PHE A 56 0.66 -3.30 8.79
C PHE A 56 0.84 -1.77 8.86
N ASN A 57 1.87 -1.20 8.23
CA ASN A 57 2.05 0.24 8.12
C ASN A 57 2.07 0.95 9.49
N ILE A 58 2.80 0.40 10.45
CA ILE A 58 2.76 0.80 11.86
C ILE A 58 3.37 2.20 12.11
N LYS A 59 2.56 3.25 12.24
CA LYS A 59 3.07 4.63 12.41
C LYS A 59 3.31 5.06 13.87
N GLY A 60 3.59 4.12 14.76
CA GLY A 60 3.77 4.36 16.19
C GLY A 60 2.47 4.18 16.98
N GLN A 61 2.21 5.07 17.95
CA GLN A 61 0.99 5.01 18.76
C GLN A 61 -0.20 5.54 17.93
N MET A 62 -1.02 4.63 17.43
CA MET A 62 -2.24 4.94 16.70
C MET A 62 -3.42 4.27 17.38
N ASP A 63 -4.47 5.05 17.64
CA ASP A 63 -5.77 4.49 18.04
C ASP A 63 -6.49 3.88 16.82
N PRO A 64 -7.48 3.01 17.02
CA PRO A 64 -8.36 2.57 15.94
C PRO A 64 -8.98 3.76 15.18
N GLY A 65 -8.96 3.69 13.85
CA GLY A 65 -9.52 4.73 12.96
C GLY A 65 -8.52 5.76 12.42
N TRP A 66 -7.23 5.65 12.77
CA TRP A 66 -6.19 6.54 12.25
C TRP A 66 -5.45 6.00 11.02
N ASP A 67 -5.74 4.77 10.56
CA ASP A 67 -5.10 4.22 9.37
C ASP A 67 -5.73 4.78 8.09
N THR A 68 -4.96 5.64 7.42
CA THR A 68 -5.35 6.23 6.14
C THR A 68 -5.39 5.20 5.01
N MET A 69 -4.70 4.06 5.16
CA MET A 69 -4.68 2.97 4.17
C MET A 69 -6.04 2.26 4.10
N ASP A 70 -6.68 2.00 5.24
CA ASP A 70 -8.02 1.40 5.29
C ASP A 70 -9.05 2.26 4.56
N THR A 71 -8.96 3.58 4.73
CA THR A 71 -9.87 4.54 4.08
C THR A 71 -9.75 4.47 2.55
N ILE A 72 -8.53 4.51 2.00
CA ILE A 72 -8.34 4.44 0.54
C ILE A 72 -8.68 3.06 -0.03
N LYS A 73 -8.49 1.99 0.75
CA LYS A 73 -8.83 0.61 0.36
C LYS A 73 -10.34 0.46 0.12
N ILE A 74 -11.15 1.13 0.93
CA ILE A 74 -12.61 1.11 0.83
C ILE A 74 -13.10 2.09 -0.25
N ILE A 75 -12.59 3.32 -0.27
CA ILE A 75 -13.19 4.40 -1.06
C ILE A 75 -12.90 4.27 -2.57
N ILE A 76 -11.70 3.85 -2.98
CA ILE A 76 -11.35 3.84 -4.40
C ILE A 76 -12.23 2.88 -5.22
N PRO A 77 -12.47 1.62 -4.80
CA PRO A 77 -13.41 0.73 -5.50
C PRO A 77 -14.82 1.31 -5.63
N GLU A 78 -15.34 1.91 -4.56
CA GLU A 78 -16.67 2.55 -4.56
C GLU A 78 -16.75 3.73 -5.55
N ILE A 79 -15.70 4.56 -5.62
CA ILE A 79 -15.64 5.65 -6.61
C ILE A 79 -15.57 5.08 -8.04
N VAL A 80 -14.84 3.99 -8.26
CA VAL A 80 -14.78 3.30 -9.55
C VAL A 80 -16.15 2.78 -9.97
N ASP A 81 -16.92 2.20 -9.04
CA ASP A 81 -18.30 1.78 -9.31
C ASP A 81 -19.22 2.95 -9.66
N VAL A 82 -19.00 4.11 -9.03
CA VAL A 82 -19.71 5.34 -9.39
C VAL A 82 -19.34 5.81 -10.81
N HIS A 83 -18.06 5.71 -11.23
CA HIS A 83 -17.68 6.04 -12.62
C HIS A 83 -18.50 5.29 -13.66
N ASN A 84 -18.80 4.02 -13.37
CA ASN A 84 -19.49 3.13 -14.29
C ASN A 84 -20.98 3.50 -14.45
N LYS A 85 -21.54 4.20 -13.48
CA LYS A 85 -22.95 4.66 -13.46
C LYS A 85 -23.14 6.05 -14.08
N ILE A 86 -22.08 6.82 -14.29
CA ILE A 86 -22.15 8.19 -14.84
C ILE A 86 -22.19 8.16 -16.38
N GLU A 87 -23.27 8.66 -16.97
CA GLU A 87 -23.43 8.80 -18.42
C GLU A 87 -22.74 10.05 -18.99
N ASN A 88 -22.72 11.15 -18.23
CA ASN A 88 -22.11 12.39 -18.67
C ASN A 88 -20.58 12.23 -18.76
N LYS A 89 -20.06 12.20 -19.98
CA LYS A 89 -18.63 11.98 -20.27
C LYS A 89 -17.70 12.96 -19.56
N LEU A 90 -18.09 14.24 -19.45
CA LEU A 90 -17.26 15.26 -18.79
C LEU A 90 -17.19 15.01 -17.28
N ILE A 91 -18.33 14.73 -16.65
CA ILE A 91 -18.38 14.41 -15.21
C ILE A 91 -17.61 13.12 -14.93
N LYS A 92 -17.79 12.09 -15.77
CA LYS A 92 -17.06 10.82 -15.67
C LYS A 92 -15.54 11.04 -15.77
N PHE A 93 -15.10 11.84 -16.73
CA PHE A 93 -13.68 12.18 -16.89
C PHE A 93 -13.13 12.95 -15.68
N HIS A 94 -13.89 13.91 -15.15
CA HIS A 94 -13.52 14.66 -13.94
C HIS A 94 -13.35 13.73 -12.73
N LEU A 95 -14.27 12.80 -12.53
CA LEU A 95 -14.21 11.85 -11.42
C LEU A 95 -13.03 10.86 -11.59
N LYS A 96 -12.72 10.43 -12.82
CA LYS A 96 -11.50 9.64 -13.11
C LYS A 96 -10.23 10.40 -12.71
N LEU A 97 -10.15 11.69 -13.02
CA LEU A 97 -9.02 12.54 -12.62
C LEU A 97 -8.90 12.66 -11.10
N TRP A 98 -10.01 12.80 -10.39
CA TRP A 98 -10.02 12.80 -8.92
C TRP A 98 -9.52 11.48 -8.36
N THR A 99 -10.00 10.36 -8.89
CA THR A 99 -9.55 9.01 -8.49
C THR A 99 -8.06 8.84 -8.73
N TYR A 100 -7.56 9.28 -9.88
CA TYR A 100 -6.13 9.32 -10.20
C TYR A 100 -5.33 10.10 -9.14
N CYS A 101 -5.78 11.31 -8.79
CA CYS A 101 -5.14 12.10 -7.74
C CYS A 101 -5.21 11.43 -6.36
N SER A 102 -6.37 10.88 -5.96
CA SER A 102 -6.53 10.18 -4.68
C SER A 102 -5.56 9.01 -4.55
N ILE A 103 -5.36 8.22 -5.61
CA ILE A 103 -4.38 7.13 -5.65
C ILE A 103 -2.96 7.68 -5.46
N LEU A 104 -2.60 8.75 -6.18
CA LEU A 104 -1.25 9.30 -6.12
C LEU A 104 -0.92 10.02 -4.81
N GLU A 105 -1.92 10.55 -4.11
CA GLU A 105 -1.76 11.20 -2.80
C GLU A 105 -1.79 10.21 -1.62
N ALA A 106 -2.07 8.92 -1.87
CA ALA A 106 -2.11 7.88 -0.86
C ALA A 106 -0.72 7.61 -0.23
N SER A 107 -0.37 8.38 0.79
CA SER A 107 0.93 8.31 1.49
C SER A 107 1.31 6.90 1.94
N SER A 108 0.34 6.14 2.48
CA SER A 108 0.57 4.81 3.04
C SER A 108 1.19 3.85 2.02
N ILE A 109 0.76 3.89 0.74
CA ILE A 109 1.30 2.98 -0.27
C ILE A 109 2.80 3.21 -0.46
N TYR A 110 3.25 4.47 -0.50
CA TYR A 110 4.67 4.80 -0.60
C TYR A 110 5.44 4.38 0.64
N GLU A 111 4.87 4.54 1.83
CA GLU A 111 5.49 4.18 3.12
C GLU A 111 5.70 2.67 3.23
N VAL A 112 4.70 1.88 2.85
CA VAL A 112 4.82 0.42 2.77
C VAL A 112 5.90 0.03 1.76
N ILE A 113 5.82 0.51 0.52
CA ILE A 113 6.82 0.16 -0.52
C ILE A 113 8.24 0.58 -0.12
N GLY A 114 8.41 1.78 0.44
CA GLY A 114 9.70 2.26 0.91
C GLY A 114 10.29 1.36 1.99
N ASN A 115 9.48 1.02 3.00
CA ASN A 115 9.91 0.12 4.08
C ASN A 115 10.23 -1.28 3.57
N LEU A 116 9.41 -1.83 2.68
CA LEU A 116 9.68 -3.14 2.07
C LEU A 116 10.99 -3.13 1.28
N ILE A 117 11.33 -2.07 0.55
CA ILE A 117 12.63 -1.96 -0.13
C ILE A 117 13.78 -1.93 0.86
N CYS A 118 13.68 -1.13 1.92
CA CYS A 118 14.69 -1.08 3.00
C CYS A 118 14.88 -2.46 3.64
N VAL A 119 13.80 -3.10 4.07
CA VAL A 119 13.83 -4.45 4.65
C VAL A 119 14.42 -5.46 3.68
N ALA A 120 14.03 -5.43 2.40
CA ALA A 120 14.56 -6.32 1.38
C ALA A 120 16.05 -6.09 1.08
N ASN A 121 16.59 -4.91 1.37
CA ASN A 121 18.02 -4.60 1.34
C ASN A 121 18.76 -4.99 2.65
N GLY A 122 18.04 -5.44 3.67
CA GLY A 122 18.58 -5.72 5.00
C GLY A 122 18.74 -4.48 5.88
N GLU A 123 18.16 -3.35 5.48
CA GLU A 123 17.97 -2.21 6.37
C GLU A 123 16.77 -2.46 7.31
N ARG A 124 16.65 -1.63 8.34
CA ARG A 124 15.60 -1.76 9.35
C ARG A 124 14.30 -1.07 8.90
N TYR A 125 13.17 -1.63 9.32
CA TYR A 125 11.88 -0.91 9.29
C TYR A 125 11.97 0.46 9.97
N SER A 126 11.34 1.47 9.38
CA SER A 126 11.21 2.82 9.92
C SER A 126 9.76 3.27 10.00
N VAL A 127 9.34 3.60 11.22
CA VAL A 127 8.02 4.21 11.53
C VAL A 127 7.82 5.52 10.76
N ASN A 128 8.89 6.27 10.53
CA ASN A 128 8.88 7.55 9.83
C ASN A 128 9.87 7.54 8.66
N ILE A 129 9.60 6.67 7.68
CA ILE A 129 10.50 6.49 6.54
C ILE A 129 10.58 7.75 5.64
N PHE A 130 9.55 8.59 5.64
CA PHE A 130 9.54 9.89 4.96
C PHE A 130 9.40 11.04 5.97
N PRO A 131 10.49 11.42 6.66
CA PRO A 131 10.43 12.50 7.65
C PRO A 131 10.05 13.83 7.01
N ASN A 132 9.45 14.71 7.80
CA ASN A 132 9.13 16.07 7.38
C ASN A 132 10.39 16.81 6.90
N ILE A 133 10.24 17.57 5.82
CA ILE A 133 11.30 18.46 5.33
C ILE A 133 11.26 19.73 6.16
N ILE A 134 12.39 20.08 6.77
CA ILE A 134 12.56 21.33 7.53
C ILE A 134 13.09 22.41 6.58
N ASN A 135 12.34 23.49 6.45
CA ASN A 135 12.81 24.66 5.72
C ASN A 135 13.84 25.42 6.57
N LYS A 136 15.09 25.46 6.10
CA LYS A 136 16.23 26.08 6.80
C LYS A 136 16.05 27.58 7.05
N ASN A 137 15.23 28.27 6.25
CA ASN A 137 15.08 29.72 6.35
C ASN A 137 14.09 30.15 7.45
N ASN A 138 13.14 29.29 7.83
CA ASN A 138 12.10 29.64 8.79
C ASN A 138 11.79 28.54 9.82
N ASN A 139 12.59 27.46 9.85
CA ASN A 139 12.40 26.28 10.69
C ASN A 139 11.01 25.63 10.61
N LYS A 140 10.20 25.94 9.57
CA LYS A 140 8.90 25.29 9.38
C LYS A 140 9.11 23.91 8.77
N SER A 141 8.47 22.91 9.37
CA SER A 141 8.43 21.54 8.83
C SER A 141 7.20 21.35 7.95
N ARG A 142 7.33 20.56 6.88
CA ARG A 142 6.20 20.09 6.08
C ARG A 142 6.35 18.62 5.71
N PRO A 143 5.25 17.89 5.45
CA PRO A 143 5.31 16.58 4.84
C PRO A 143 6.01 16.60 3.47
N GLN A 144 6.59 15.46 3.10
CA GLN A 144 7.07 15.23 1.74
C GLN A 144 5.89 15.08 0.78
N THR A 145 6.00 15.71 -0.38
CA THR A 145 5.08 15.55 -1.51
C THR A 145 5.23 14.17 -2.15
N PRO A 146 4.24 13.65 -2.90
CA PRO A 146 4.37 12.36 -3.58
C PRO A 146 5.59 12.27 -4.49
N ASN A 147 5.92 13.34 -5.23
CA ASN A 147 7.11 13.36 -6.09
C ASN A 147 8.41 13.21 -5.28
N GLU A 148 8.51 13.85 -4.12
CA GLU A 148 9.68 13.71 -3.23
C GLU A 148 9.81 12.27 -2.71
N LYS A 149 8.69 11.64 -2.34
CA LYS A 149 8.66 10.23 -1.92
C LYS A 149 9.08 9.30 -3.06
N ILE A 150 8.57 9.52 -4.28
CA ILE A 150 8.95 8.75 -5.48
C ILE A 150 10.45 8.86 -5.74
N ILE A 151 11.04 10.06 -5.63
CA ILE A 151 12.49 10.27 -5.80
C ILE A 151 13.27 9.49 -4.73
N GLN A 152 12.82 9.55 -3.49
CA GLN A 152 13.48 8.86 -2.38
C GLN A 152 13.38 7.34 -2.50
N ILE A 153 12.23 6.79 -2.91
CA ILE A 153 12.05 5.36 -3.21
C ILE A 153 13.00 4.92 -4.33
N LYS A 154 13.11 5.71 -5.40
CA LYS A 154 14.06 5.42 -6.49
C LYS A 154 15.50 5.41 -6.01
N LYS A 155 15.84 6.27 -5.04
CA LYS A 155 17.17 6.29 -4.41
C LYS A 155 17.43 5.01 -3.62
N TRP A 156 16.49 4.55 -2.78
CA TRP A 156 16.64 3.30 -2.02
C TRP A 156 16.71 2.06 -2.90
N ALA A 157 16.00 2.05 -4.03
CA ALA A 157 16.06 0.95 -4.98
C ALA A 157 17.27 1.02 -5.93
N SER A 158 17.99 2.14 -5.99
CA SER A 158 19.09 2.35 -6.93
C SER A 158 20.23 1.35 -6.70
N GLY A 159 20.67 0.68 -7.76
CA GLY A 159 21.74 -0.32 -7.69
C GLY A 159 21.30 -1.68 -7.11
N THR A 160 20.00 -1.86 -6.86
CA THR A 160 19.43 -3.13 -6.38
C THR A 160 18.59 -3.79 -7.48
N LYS A 161 18.23 -5.06 -7.29
CA LYS A 161 17.30 -5.77 -8.20
C LYS A 161 15.88 -5.18 -8.22
N TYR A 162 15.55 -4.27 -7.28
CA TYR A 162 14.24 -3.64 -7.16
C TYR A 162 14.09 -2.37 -8.02
N PHE A 163 15.16 -1.92 -8.68
CA PHE A 163 15.14 -0.68 -9.46
C PHE A 163 14.09 -0.69 -10.59
N ASP A 164 13.88 -1.84 -11.22
CA ASP A 164 12.87 -1.96 -12.27
C ASP A 164 11.43 -1.85 -11.73
N ALA A 165 11.20 -2.33 -10.50
CA ALA A 165 9.90 -2.23 -9.86
C ALA A 165 9.50 -0.77 -9.56
N VAL A 166 10.45 0.07 -9.17
CA VAL A 166 10.17 1.49 -8.89
C VAL A 166 10.08 2.35 -10.16
N LYS A 167 10.35 1.79 -11.35
CA LYS A 167 10.11 2.48 -12.63
C LYS A 167 8.61 2.65 -12.90
N ILE A 168 7.73 1.87 -12.26
CA ILE A 168 6.28 2.03 -12.34
C ILE A 168 5.85 3.48 -12.05
N TYR A 169 6.54 4.17 -11.14
CA TYR A 169 6.24 5.58 -10.85
C TYR A 169 6.42 6.51 -12.05
N LYS A 170 7.22 6.15 -13.05
CA LYS A 170 7.31 6.91 -14.31
C LYS A 170 6.05 6.72 -15.16
N ASP A 171 5.42 5.55 -15.07
CA ASP A 171 4.25 5.19 -15.88
C ASP A 171 2.96 5.81 -15.31
N ILE A 172 2.90 6.04 -13.99
CA ILE A 172 1.70 6.53 -13.30
C ILE A 172 1.76 8.00 -12.85
N TRP A 173 2.92 8.68 -12.93
CA TRP A 173 3.07 10.04 -12.42
C TRP A 173 3.24 11.07 -13.54
N ASP A 174 2.27 11.98 -13.64
CA ASP A 174 2.44 13.26 -14.34
C ASP A 174 2.12 14.42 -13.40
N GLN A 175 3.16 15.23 -13.11
CA GLN A 175 3.09 16.36 -12.18
C GLN A 175 2.15 17.48 -12.67
N ASP A 176 2.11 17.73 -13.98
CA ASP A 176 1.31 18.82 -14.54
C ASP A 176 -0.18 18.45 -14.47
N ILE A 177 -0.54 17.22 -14.87
CA ILE A 177 -1.92 16.72 -14.75
C ILE A 177 -2.37 16.66 -13.29
N ARG A 178 -1.51 16.18 -12.38
CA ARG A 178 -1.80 16.14 -10.94
C ARG A 178 -2.07 17.54 -10.39
N ASN A 179 -1.19 18.50 -10.66
CA ASN A 179 -1.32 19.85 -10.13
C ASN A 179 -2.56 20.56 -10.71
N ALA A 180 -2.78 20.43 -12.01
CA ALA A 180 -3.94 21.02 -12.65
C ALA A 180 -5.24 20.42 -12.12
N THR A 181 -5.29 19.10 -11.89
CA THR A 181 -6.46 18.44 -11.29
C THR A 181 -6.71 18.93 -9.87
N TYR A 182 -5.68 18.96 -9.03
CA TYR A 182 -5.81 19.36 -7.62
C TYR A 182 -6.23 20.83 -7.44
N HIS A 183 -5.81 21.71 -8.36
CA HIS A 183 -6.14 23.13 -8.33
C HIS A 183 -7.31 23.50 -9.25
N SER A 184 -7.95 22.53 -9.91
CA SER A 184 -8.97 22.76 -10.95
C SER A 184 -8.49 23.73 -12.05
N ASP A 185 -7.19 23.71 -12.34
CA ASP A 185 -6.51 24.61 -13.29
C ASP A 185 -6.42 23.99 -14.69
N TYR A 186 -7.57 23.55 -15.21
CA TYR A 186 -7.68 22.98 -16.55
C TYR A 186 -9.05 23.21 -17.17
N THR A 187 -9.12 23.05 -18.49
CA THR A 187 -10.37 23.00 -19.25
C THR A 187 -10.38 21.83 -20.21
N ILE A 188 -11.57 21.34 -20.54
CA ILE A 188 -11.77 20.28 -21.54
C ILE A 188 -12.35 20.93 -22.79
N HIS A 189 -11.67 20.73 -23.92
CA HIS A 189 -12.11 21.24 -25.21
C HIS A 189 -11.92 20.16 -26.28
N LYS A 190 -13.02 19.73 -26.90
CA LYS A 190 -13.03 18.61 -27.86
C LYS A 190 -12.40 17.36 -27.25
N ASP A 191 -11.34 16.84 -27.85
CA ASP A 191 -10.57 15.66 -27.44
C ASP A 191 -9.34 16.00 -26.59
N GLU A 192 -9.28 17.22 -26.03
CA GLU A 192 -8.12 17.74 -25.31
C GLU A 192 -8.45 18.19 -23.89
N MET A 193 -7.52 17.89 -22.99
CA MET A 193 -7.37 18.56 -21.69
C MET A 193 -6.30 19.65 -21.84
N ARG A 194 -6.66 20.88 -21.49
CA ARG A 194 -5.78 22.06 -21.59
C ARG A 194 -5.49 22.61 -20.22
N LEU A 195 -4.21 22.75 -19.88
CA LEU A 195 -3.70 23.21 -18.61
C LEU A 195 -3.12 24.62 -18.78
N PHE A 196 -3.50 25.55 -17.91
CA PHE A 196 -3.04 26.95 -18.04
C PHE A 196 -1.59 27.13 -17.59
N ASN A 197 -1.14 26.40 -16.56
CA ASN A 197 0.19 26.55 -15.95
C ASN A 197 1.14 25.35 -16.17
N SER A 198 1.04 24.66 -17.30
CA SER A 198 1.88 23.49 -17.60
C SER A 198 3.23 23.87 -18.19
N LYS A 199 4.26 23.07 -17.86
CA LYS A 199 5.61 23.21 -18.42
C LYS A 199 5.76 22.57 -19.81
N LYS A 200 4.81 21.72 -20.23
CA LYS A 200 4.88 20.88 -21.45
C LYS A 200 3.86 21.29 -22.52
N ASN A 201 3.72 22.59 -22.83
CA ASN A 201 2.73 23.12 -23.78
C ASN A 201 1.26 22.94 -23.34
N GLY A 202 0.99 22.33 -22.18
CA GLY A 202 -0.32 22.30 -21.52
C GLY A 202 -1.45 21.59 -22.26
N ILE A 203 -1.23 20.97 -23.41
CA ILE A 203 -2.28 20.30 -24.18
C ILE A 203 -2.04 18.79 -24.14
N TYR A 204 -3.02 18.05 -23.63
CA TYR A 204 -3.02 16.60 -23.52
C TYR A 204 -4.22 16.03 -24.25
N LYS A 205 -4.06 14.92 -24.97
CA LYS A 205 -5.22 14.20 -25.52
C LYS A 205 -5.94 13.46 -24.41
N ILE A 206 -7.28 13.50 -24.39
CA ILE A 206 -8.10 12.86 -23.35
C ILE A 206 -7.72 11.39 -23.18
N PHE A 207 -7.53 10.64 -24.27
CA PHE A 207 -7.18 9.22 -24.19
C PHE A 207 -5.85 8.95 -23.46
N GLN A 208 -4.87 9.88 -23.55
CA GLN A 208 -3.58 9.74 -22.86
C GLN A 208 -3.76 9.95 -21.36
N VAL A 209 -4.63 10.87 -20.97
CA VAL A 209 -4.96 11.15 -19.57
C VAL A 209 -5.77 9.99 -18.97
N GLU A 210 -6.71 9.42 -19.73
CA GLU A 210 -7.46 8.23 -19.31
C GLU A 210 -6.53 7.01 -19.18
N GLU A 211 -5.57 6.84 -20.10
CA GLU A 211 -4.56 5.79 -19.99
C GLU A 211 -3.69 5.95 -18.75
N LEU A 212 -3.29 7.19 -18.43
CA LEU A 212 -2.55 7.51 -17.21
C LEU A 212 -3.37 7.16 -15.94
N ALA A 213 -4.65 7.52 -15.91
CA ALA A 213 -5.55 7.16 -14.81
C ALA A 213 -5.73 5.65 -14.67
N MET A 214 -5.87 4.92 -15.79
CA MET A 214 -5.96 3.46 -15.81
C MET A 214 -4.67 2.81 -15.29
N LYS A 215 -3.49 3.32 -15.66
CA LYS A 215 -2.21 2.85 -15.11
C LYS A 215 -2.13 3.07 -13.59
N ALA A 216 -2.57 4.22 -13.09
CA ALA A 216 -2.61 4.48 -11.65
C ALA A 216 -3.56 3.51 -10.92
N LEU A 217 -4.74 3.24 -11.48
CA LEU A 217 -5.69 2.26 -10.94
C LEU A 217 -5.09 0.84 -10.95
N ALA A 218 -4.46 0.43 -12.05
CA ALA A 218 -3.79 -0.87 -12.13
C ALA A 218 -2.67 -1.01 -11.09
N TYR A 219 -1.91 0.06 -10.81
CA TYR A 219 -0.90 0.09 -9.76
C TYR A 219 -1.53 -0.07 -8.37
N TYR A 220 -2.61 0.66 -8.09
CA TYR A 220 -3.36 0.56 -6.85
C TYR A 220 -3.88 -0.86 -6.61
N GLU A 221 -4.56 -1.44 -7.60
CA GLU A 221 -5.13 -2.80 -7.53
C GLU A 221 -4.04 -3.86 -7.38
N SER A 222 -2.90 -3.69 -8.07
CA SER A 222 -1.76 -4.60 -7.95
C SER A 222 -1.16 -4.57 -6.55
N PHE A 223 -0.99 -3.38 -5.97
CA PHE A 223 -0.50 -3.22 -4.60
C PHE A 223 -1.43 -3.89 -3.58
N PHE A 224 -2.73 -3.59 -3.64
CA PHE A 224 -3.69 -4.17 -2.68
C PHE A 224 -3.92 -5.66 -2.90
N SER A 225 -3.80 -6.16 -4.12
CA SER A 225 -3.82 -7.61 -4.39
C SER A 225 -2.66 -8.33 -3.69
N LEU A 226 -1.44 -7.77 -3.75
CA LEU A 226 -0.28 -8.32 -3.03
C LEU A 226 -0.43 -8.18 -1.52
N TYR A 227 -0.82 -7.00 -1.06
CA TYR A 227 -1.09 -6.74 0.35
C TYR A 227 -2.02 -7.80 0.95
N GLU A 228 -3.17 -8.04 0.31
CA GLU A 228 -4.13 -9.05 0.74
C GLU A 228 -3.59 -10.47 0.61
N HIS A 229 -2.90 -10.78 -0.49
CA HIS A 229 -2.30 -12.10 -0.70
C HIS A 229 -1.33 -12.46 0.43
N TYR A 230 -0.42 -11.56 0.79
CA TYR A 230 0.56 -11.81 1.83
C TYR A 230 -0.08 -11.89 3.23
N LEU A 231 -1.07 -11.06 3.54
CA LEU A 231 -1.81 -11.18 4.80
C LEU A 231 -2.55 -12.52 4.89
N LYS A 232 -3.23 -12.94 3.83
CA LYS A 232 -3.97 -14.21 3.76
C LYS A 232 -3.06 -15.44 3.73
N SER A 233 -1.77 -15.28 3.43
CA SER A 233 -0.79 -16.39 3.48
C SER A 233 -0.54 -16.94 4.89
N TYR A 234 -0.98 -16.23 5.94
CA TYR A 234 -0.88 -16.68 7.33
C TYR A 234 -2.17 -17.37 7.76
N GLU A 235 -2.22 -18.69 7.60
CA GLU A 235 -3.37 -19.53 7.99
C GLU A 235 -3.34 -19.97 9.46
N LYS A 236 -2.16 -19.98 10.07
CA LYS A 236 -1.92 -20.38 11.47
C LYS A 236 -0.83 -19.53 12.12
N PRO A 237 -0.85 -19.31 13.45
CA PRO A 237 0.14 -18.47 14.09
C PRO A 237 1.56 -18.94 13.79
N VAL A 238 2.41 -18.02 13.36
CA VAL A 238 3.82 -18.27 13.05
C VAL A 238 4.68 -17.54 14.07
N VAL A 239 5.65 -18.25 14.65
CA VAL A 239 6.66 -17.61 15.51
C VAL A 239 7.69 -16.91 14.62
N LEU A 240 7.85 -15.61 14.84
CA LEU A 240 8.68 -14.72 14.06
C LEU A 240 10.09 -14.65 14.66
N LYS A 241 11.09 -14.76 13.80
CA LYS A 241 12.47 -14.40 14.16
C LYS A 241 12.63 -12.88 14.11
N LEU A 242 12.98 -12.31 15.25
CA LEU A 242 13.39 -10.91 15.36
C LEU A 242 14.75 -10.70 14.67
N HIS A 243 14.95 -9.49 14.15
CA HIS A 243 16.27 -9.03 13.78
C HIS A 243 17.16 -8.97 15.04
N PRO A 244 18.44 -9.39 14.99
CA PRO A 244 19.34 -9.36 16.16
C PRO A 244 19.43 -7.99 16.83
N ASP A 245 19.39 -6.92 16.03
CA ASP A 245 19.43 -5.53 16.50
C ASP A 245 18.05 -4.99 16.93
N CYS A 246 17.02 -5.82 17.05
CA CYS A 246 15.72 -5.45 17.64
C CYS A 246 15.79 -5.62 19.17
N SER A 247 16.69 -4.86 19.81
CA SER A 247 16.98 -4.97 21.25
C SER A 247 15.79 -4.62 22.14
N ASP A 248 14.90 -3.76 21.64
CA ASP A 248 13.86 -3.14 22.46
C ASP A 248 12.63 -4.03 22.64
N TRP A 249 12.54 -5.14 21.90
CA TRP A 249 11.40 -6.06 21.90
C TRP A 249 11.85 -7.52 22.13
N PRO A 250 12.45 -7.84 23.27
CA PRO A 250 13.00 -9.17 23.52
C PRO A 250 11.92 -10.26 23.53
N GLY A 251 12.31 -11.47 23.13
CA GLY A 251 11.46 -12.67 23.21
C GLY A 251 10.96 -13.17 21.87
N GLU A 252 10.16 -14.23 21.90
CA GLU A 252 9.50 -14.75 20.69
C GLU A 252 8.28 -13.89 20.37
N TRP A 253 8.03 -13.64 19.10
CA TRP A 253 6.81 -12.98 18.63
C TRP A 253 6.01 -13.96 17.80
N GLU A 254 4.70 -13.83 17.81
CA GLU A 254 3.82 -14.65 16.98
C GLU A 254 2.79 -13.80 16.24
N VAL A 255 2.42 -14.25 15.06
CA VAL A 255 1.42 -13.59 14.21
C VAL A 255 0.03 -13.81 14.80
N ILE A 256 -0.70 -12.71 15.02
CA ILE A 256 -2.14 -12.73 15.32
C ILE A 256 -2.89 -12.93 14.00
N ILE A 257 -3.81 -13.88 13.97
CA ILE A 257 -4.59 -14.25 12.79
C ILE A 257 -6.07 -14.12 13.09
N HIS A 258 -6.82 -13.62 12.12
CA HIS A 258 -8.28 -13.75 12.08
C HIS A 258 -8.65 -14.89 11.15
N GLU A 259 -9.42 -15.85 11.63
CA GLU A 259 -9.80 -17.04 10.86
C GLU A 259 -10.50 -16.65 9.54
N GLY A 260 -10.07 -17.25 8.43
CA GLY A 260 -10.56 -16.93 7.08
C GLY A 260 -9.97 -15.64 6.46
N ASN A 261 -9.21 -14.87 7.25
CA ASN A 261 -8.88 -13.49 6.94
C ASN A 261 -7.38 -13.17 7.01
N GLY A 262 -6.60 -14.06 7.61
CA GLY A 262 -5.13 -14.01 7.65
C GLY A 262 -4.58 -13.15 8.77
N ALA A 263 -3.34 -12.69 8.61
CA ALA A 263 -2.65 -11.89 9.62
C ALA A 263 -3.38 -10.57 9.91
N ARG A 264 -3.47 -10.20 11.19
CA ARG A 264 -4.04 -8.95 11.69
C ARG A 264 -3.11 -8.19 12.63
N GLY A 265 -2.04 -8.83 13.06
CA GLY A 265 -1.05 -8.21 13.89
C GLY A 265 0.00 -9.20 14.34
N ILE A 266 0.72 -8.81 15.37
CA ILE A 266 1.69 -9.63 16.06
C ILE A 266 1.58 -9.39 17.55
N GLN A 267 1.98 -10.39 18.32
CA GLN A 267 2.10 -10.28 19.77
C GLN A 267 3.37 -10.94 20.28
N ASN A 268 3.88 -10.43 21.39
CA ASN A 268 4.96 -11.10 22.09
C ASN A 268 4.41 -12.39 22.73
N LYS A 269 5.07 -13.50 22.45
CA LYS A 269 4.78 -14.81 23.00
C LYS A 269 5.39 -14.90 24.39
N ARG A 270 4.63 -14.47 25.39
CA ARG A 270 5.03 -14.60 26.81
C ARG A 270 4.54 -15.92 27.41
N ALA A 271 5.33 -16.45 28.34
CA ALA A 271 4.93 -17.62 29.10
C ALA A 271 3.69 -17.33 29.96
N LYS A 272 2.94 -18.38 30.29
CA LYS A 272 1.78 -18.31 31.18
C LYS A 272 2.11 -17.66 32.53
N GLU A 273 3.31 -17.93 33.03
CA GLU A 273 3.82 -17.42 34.30
C GLU A 273 4.04 -15.90 34.28
N ASP A 274 4.53 -15.31 33.18
CA ASP A 274 4.72 -13.86 33.05
C ASP A 274 3.40 -13.09 33.13
N ILE A 275 2.37 -13.60 32.45
CA ILE A 275 1.04 -12.97 32.43
C ILE A 275 0.37 -13.10 33.80
N LEU A 276 0.55 -14.23 34.49
CA LEU A 276 0.11 -14.41 35.89
C LEU A 276 0.81 -13.43 36.84
N ASN A 277 2.06 -13.06 36.55
CA ASN A 277 2.81 -12.05 37.28
C ASN A 277 2.51 -10.60 36.83
N HIS A 278 1.35 -10.38 36.19
CA HIS A 278 0.88 -9.08 35.71
C HIS A 278 1.80 -8.39 34.68
N VAL A 279 2.62 -9.15 33.95
CA VAL A 279 3.39 -8.60 32.85
C VAL A 279 2.51 -8.48 31.61
N LEU A 280 2.44 -7.27 31.04
CA LEU A 280 1.57 -6.96 29.90
C LEU A 280 2.05 -7.65 28.62
N VAL A 281 1.12 -8.29 27.91
CA VAL A 281 1.33 -8.78 26.54
C VAL A 281 1.42 -7.57 25.61
N GLN A 282 2.56 -7.40 24.96
CA GLN A 282 2.74 -6.38 23.94
C GLN A 282 2.13 -6.87 22.63
N ARG A 283 1.35 -6.00 21.99
CA ARG A 283 0.69 -6.28 20.71
C ARG A 283 0.85 -5.10 19.77
N VAL A 284 0.94 -5.40 18.49
CA VAL A 284 0.90 -4.44 17.40
C VAL A 284 -0.04 -5.03 16.36
N ALA A 285 -1.24 -4.46 16.21
CA ALA A 285 -2.30 -5.08 15.42
C ALA A 285 -3.29 -4.06 14.87
N HIS A 286 -3.84 -4.35 13.69
CA HIS A 286 -4.97 -3.66 13.09
C HIS A 286 -6.21 -4.52 13.34
N ILE A 287 -6.85 -4.26 14.48
CA ILE A 287 -7.99 -5.04 14.97
C ILE A 287 -9.11 -4.14 15.47
N THR A 288 -10.34 -4.64 15.42
CA THR A 288 -11.50 -3.92 15.94
C THR A 288 -11.50 -3.91 17.47
N LYS A 289 -12.32 -3.05 18.08
CA LYS A 289 -12.47 -3.03 19.54
C LYS A 289 -12.97 -4.37 20.10
N GLN A 290 -13.79 -5.10 19.34
CA GLN A 290 -14.30 -6.41 19.75
C GLN A 290 -13.19 -7.46 19.75
N GLN A 291 -12.38 -7.46 18.70
CA GLN A 291 -11.20 -8.32 18.57
C GLN A 291 -10.15 -8.01 19.64
N GLU A 292 -9.91 -6.73 19.93
CA GLU A 292 -9.01 -6.30 21.01
C GLU A 292 -9.50 -6.80 22.37
N LYS A 293 -10.81 -6.68 22.65
CA LYS A 293 -11.42 -7.23 23.86
C LYS A 293 -11.24 -8.74 23.94
N TYR A 294 -11.49 -9.46 22.84
CA TYR A 294 -11.31 -10.91 22.78
C TYR A 294 -9.87 -11.33 23.12
N LEU A 295 -8.86 -10.68 22.54
CA LEU A 295 -7.44 -10.98 22.83
C LEU A 295 -7.03 -10.58 24.26
N ARG A 296 -7.70 -9.60 24.86
CA ARG A 296 -7.50 -9.21 26.25
C ARG A 296 -8.05 -10.28 27.20
N ASP A 297 -9.23 -10.81 26.90
CA ASP A 297 -9.88 -11.87 27.67
C ASP A 297 -9.19 -13.23 27.46
N ASN A 298 -8.49 -13.41 26.34
CA ASN A 298 -7.78 -14.63 25.97
C ASN A 298 -6.28 -14.35 25.68
N PRO A 299 -5.46 -13.97 26.67
CA PRO A 299 -4.12 -13.44 26.41
C PRO A 299 -3.12 -14.45 25.81
N TYR A 300 -3.45 -15.74 25.80
CA TYR A 300 -2.63 -16.82 25.25
C TYR A 300 -2.96 -17.20 23.81
N THR A 301 -4.03 -16.64 23.24
CA THR A 301 -4.40 -16.93 21.86
C THR A 301 -3.77 -15.91 20.92
N ALA A 302 -3.32 -16.39 19.77
CA ALA A 302 -3.00 -15.58 18.60
C ALA A 302 -4.04 -15.77 17.49
N ILE A 303 -5.16 -16.46 17.78
CA ILE A 303 -6.23 -16.74 16.82
C ILE A 303 -7.48 -16.00 17.29
N ILE A 304 -8.00 -15.15 16.42
CA ILE A 304 -9.29 -14.48 16.56
C ILE A 304 -10.29 -15.27 15.72
N PRO A 305 -11.33 -15.86 16.33
CA PRO A 305 -12.37 -16.58 15.62
C PRO A 305 -13.10 -15.73 14.58
N GLU A 306 -13.63 -16.38 13.54
CA GLU A 306 -14.32 -15.72 12.43
C GLU A 306 -15.54 -14.88 12.88
N ASP A 307 -16.24 -15.33 13.92
CA ASP A 307 -17.45 -14.71 14.47
C ASP A 307 -17.19 -13.42 15.27
N ILE A 308 -15.92 -13.06 15.50
CA ILE A 308 -15.53 -11.82 16.18
C ILE A 308 -15.26 -10.72 15.16
N ILE A 309 -16.26 -9.85 14.96
CA ILE A 309 -16.26 -8.70 14.03
C ILE A 309 -16.08 -7.38 14.78
#